data_AF-A0A9E6RC87-F1
#
_entry.id   AF-A0A9E6RC87-F1
#
_cell.length_a   1.000
_cell.length_b   1.000
_cell.length_c   1.000
_cell.angle_alpha   90.00
_cell.angle_beta   90.00
_cell.angle_gamma   90.00
#
_symmetry.space_group_name_H-M   'P 1'
#
loop_
_entity.id
_entity.type
_entity.pdbx_description
1 polymer ?
#
loop_
_entity_poly.entity_id
_entity_poly.type
_entity_poly.pdbx_seq_one_letter_code
_entity_poly.pdbx_strand_id
1 'polypeptide(L)'
;MFRKSKTAAPAELFVVPRLVDVDADYARLAELRSKLLDEQAAKKAEKGSVEDEIVAAPAPVRRVSAAVAAVLGDDVDDGPVVLRNRLAEINARLRVIEDALAELDKRITDAKGRASRAVCAQVRDEYARRVAEICAALVEAEKANDAYMDLIDELEAEDVSWTSLTPMQPSMLGSRRYGETRVPAYLREAAAAGYWNEAVR
;
A
#
# COMPACT_ATOMS: atom_id res chain seq x y z
N MET A 1 26.34 -27.65 -36.27
CA MET A 1 24.97 -28.03 -35.84
C MET A 1 24.54 -27.10 -34.73
N PHE A 2 23.72 -26.09 -35.04
CA PHE A 2 23.20 -25.15 -34.04
C PHE A 2 22.02 -25.80 -33.31
N ARG A 3 22.18 -26.11 -32.02
CA ARG A 3 21.05 -26.47 -31.17
C ARG A 3 20.18 -25.23 -31.03
N LYS A 4 18.98 -25.26 -31.62
CA LYS A 4 17.91 -24.30 -31.36
C LYS A 4 17.64 -24.33 -29.85
N SER A 5 17.95 -23.24 -29.15
CA SER A 5 17.46 -23.04 -27.79
C SER A 5 15.94 -22.99 -27.87
N LYS A 6 15.29 -23.86 -27.11
CA LYS A 6 13.85 -23.85 -26.91
C LYS A 6 13.54 -22.56 -26.14
N THR A 7 13.06 -21.54 -26.85
CA THR A 7 12.53 -20.32 -26.24
C THR A 7 11.47 -20.73 -25.22
N ALA A 8 11.77 -20.53 -23.94
CA ALA A 8 10.82 -20.73 -22.87
C ALA A 8 9.62 -19.80 -23.13
N ALA A 9 8.40 -20.35 -23.08
CA ALA A 9 7.18 -19.57 -23.15
C ALA A 9 7.21 -18.48 -22.05
N PRO A 10 6.66 -17.28 -22.30
CA PRO A 10 6.62 -16.24 -21.28
C PRO A 10 5.87 -16.81 -20.08
N ALA A 11 6.53 -16.86 -18.92
CA ALA A 11 5.89 -17.24 -17.68
C ALA A 11 4.66 -16.35 -17.49
N GLU A 12 3.48 -16.96 -17.38
CA GLU A 12 2.26 -16.22 -17.08
C GLU A 12 2.52 -15.37 -15.83
N LEU A 13 2.30 -14.06 -15.96
CA LEU A 13 2.53 -13.12 -14.88
C LEU A 13 1.59 -13.49 -13.72
N PHE A 14 2.15 -14.01 -12.63
CA PHE A 14 1.38 -14.27 -11.42
C PHE A 14 0.73 -12.96 -10.93
N VAL A 15 -0.59 -12.99 -10.77
CA VAL A 15 -1.38 -11.84 -10.32
C VAL A 15 -1.71 -12.00 -8.84
N VAL A 16 -1.32 -11.02 -8.04
CA VAL A 16 -1.66 -10.98 -6.61
C VAL A 16 -3.15 -10.64 -6.45
N PRO A 17 -3.93 -11.45 -5.71
CA PRO A 17 -5.34 -11.16 -5.42
C PRO A 17 -5.50 -9.82 -4.71
N ARG A 18 -6.57 -9.07 -5.03
CA ARG A 18 -6.87 -7.82 -4.31
C ARG A 18 -7.61 -8.15 -3.02
N LEU A 19 -7.43 -7.30 -2.01
CA LEU A 19 -8.08 -7.47 -0.70
C LEU A 19 -9.61 -7.54 -0.80
N VAL A 20 -10.21 -6.74 -1.70
CA VAL A 20 -11.67 -6.71 -1.93
C VAL A 20 -12.21 -8.01 -2.54
N ASP A 21 -11.36 -8.78 -3.22
CA ASP A 21 -11.78 -10.04 -3.85
C ASP A 21 -11.71 -11.20 -2.85
N VAL A 22 -11.00 -11.04 -1.73
CA VAL A 22 -10.71 -12.10 -0.76
C VAL A 22 -11.48 -11.94 0.56
N ASP A 23 -11.90 -10.72 0.91
CA ASP A 23 -12.65 -10.44 2.14
C ASP A 23 -13.85 -9.53 1.86
N ALA A 24 -15.05 -10.11 1.97
CA ALA A 24 -16.31 -9.44 1.67
C ALA A 24 -16.62 -8.30 2.66
N ASP A 25 -16.19 -8.42 3.92
CA ASP A 25 -16.38 -7.37 4.92
C ASP A 25 -15.52 -6.16 4.59
N TYR A 26 -14.25 -6.38 4.23
CA TYR A 26 -13.35 -5.33 3.77
C TYR A 26 -13.91 -4.62 2.53
N ALA A 27 -14.39 -5.38 1.55
CA ALA A 27 -15.02 -4.82 0.34
C ALA A 27 -16.23 -3.93 0.68
N ARG A 28 -17.13 -4.42 1.54
CA ARG A 28 -18.31 -3.67 1.99
C ARG A 28 -17.94 -2.39 2.74
N LEU A 29 -16.95 -2.44 3.63
CA LEU A 29 -16.50 -1.27 4.38
C LEU A 29 -15.82 -0.24 3.47
N ALA A 30 -15.03 -0.69 2.49
CA ALA A 30 -14.41 0.18 1.49
C ALA A 30 -15.46 0.89 0.62
N GLU A 31 -16.49 0.17 0.18
CA GLU A 31 -17.62 0.74 -0.57
C GLU A 31 -18.38 1.77 0.27
N LEU A 32 -18.68 1.44 1.53
CA LEU A 32 -19.36 2.37 2.46
C LEU A 32 -18.54 3.65 2.67
N ARG A 33 -17.22 3.53 2.78
CA ARG A 33 -16.31 4.68 2.93
C ARG A 33 -16.36 5.58 1.71
N SER A 34 -16.35 5.00 0.50
CA SER A 34 -16.51 5.76 -0.74
C SER A 34 -17.82 6.56 -0.72
N LYS A 35 -18.94 5.91 -0.39
CA LYS A 35 -20.26 6.55 -0.32
C LYS A 35 -20.30 7.72 0.68
N LEU A 36 -19.69 7.56 1.86
CA LEU A 36 -19.64 8.63 2.87
C LEU A 36 -18.74 9.81 2.43
N LEU A 37 -17.65 9.54 1.72
CA LEU A 37 -16.81 10.61 1.15
C LEU A 37 -17.54 11.38 0.07
N ASP A 38 -18.29 10.69 -0.80
CA ASP A 38 -19.12 11.31 -1.83
C ASP A 38 -20.23 12.18 -1.19
N GLU A 39 -20.89 11.68 -0.14
CA GLU A 39 -21.87 12.44 0.63
C GLU A 39 -21.24 13.67 1.31
N GLN A 40 -20.05 13.51 1.90
CA GLN A 40 -19.32 14.62 2.52
C GLN A 40 -18.98 15.71 1.50
N ALA A 41 -18.51 15.32 0.31
CA ALA A 41 -18.19 16.25 -0.76
C ALA A 41 -19.44 17.00 -1.23
N ALA A 42 -20.55 16.30 -1.43
CA ALA A 42 -21.83 16.91 -1.80
C ALA A 42 -22.32 17.91 -0.73
N LYS A 43 -22.21 17.56 0.56
CA LYS A 43 -22.61 18.46 1.66
C LYS A 43 -21.69 19.67 1.81
N LYS A 44 -20.39 19.53 1.54
CA LYS A 44 -19.45 20.67 1.50
C LYS A 44 -19.76 21.62 0.35
N ALA A 45 -20.13 21.09 -0.83
CA ALA A 45 -20.58 21.92 -1.95
C ALA A 45 -21.90 22.65 -1.62
N GLU A 46 -22.87 21.96 -1.03
CA GLU A 46 -24.13 22.56 -0.58
C GLU A 46 -23.89 23.67 0.45
N LYS A 47 -22.98 23.43 1.41
CA LYS A 47 -22.57 24.43 2.41
C LYS A 47 -22.08 25.72 1.74
N GLY A 48 -21.17 25.61 0.77
CA GLY A 48 -20.64 26.77 0.04
C GLY A 48 -21.75 27.57 -0.66
N SER A 49 -22.68 26.87 -1.33
CA SER A 49 -23.84 27.53 -1.98
C SER A 49 -24.70 28.30 -0.98
N VAL A 50 -25.00 27.69 0.18
CA VAL A 50 -25.82 28.35 1.22
C VAL A 50 -25.08 29.53 1.85
N GLU A 51 -23.77 29.42 2.04
CA GLU A 51 -22.94 30.53 2.53
C GLU A 51 -22.92 31.71 1.53
N ASP A 52 -22.79 31.42 0.24
CA ASP A 52 -22.87 32.43 -0.82
C ASP A 52 -24.25 33.10 -0.88
N GLU A 53 -25.33 32.33 -0.75
CA GLU A 53 -26.71 32.85 -0.68
C GLU A 53 -26.92 33.76 0.54
N ILE A 54 -26.35 33.41 1.70
CA ILE A 54 -26.41 34.24 2.92
C ILE A 54 -25.67 35.56 2.72
N VAL A 55 -24.51 35.54 2.05
CA VAL A 55 -23.72 36.76 1.76
C VAL A 55 -24.42 37.64 0.73
N ALA A 56 -25.04 37.03 -0.29
CA ALA A 56 -25.78 37.74 -1.34
C ALA A 56 -27.14 38.27 -0.87
N ALA A 57 -27.69 37.73 0.22
CA ALA A 57 -28.96 38.18 0.78
C ALA A 57 -28.86 39.65 1.22
N PRO A 58 -29.78 40.54 0.75
CA PRO A 58 -29.77 41.93 1.15
C PRO A 58 -29.94 42.06 2.67
N ALA A 59 -29.18 42.97 3.29
CA ALA A 59 -29.33 43.25 4.71
C ALA A 59 -30.79 43.65 5.00
N PRO A 60 -31.45 43.08 6.03
CA PRO A 60 -32.83 43.41 6.31
C PRO A 60 -32.97 44.92 6.51
N VAL A 61 -33.84 45.54 5.70
CA VAL A 61 -34.07 46.99 5.63
C VAL A 61 -34.46 47.57 7.00
N ARG A 62 -34.95 46.72 7.92
CA ARG A 62 -35.17 47.07 9.32
C ARG A 62 -34.71 45.94 10.25
N ARG A 63 -33.93 46.31 11.29
CA ARG A 63 -33.59 45.44 12.43
C ARG A 63 -34.75 45.34 13.43
N VAL A 64 -35.99 45.13 12.99
CA VAL A 64 -37.08 44.83 13.93
C VAL A 64 -37.27 43.33 13.96
N SER A 65 -37.52 42.77 15.16
CA SER A 65 -37.77 41.33 15.27
C SER A 65 -39.05 40.97 14.51
N ALA A 66 -39.12 39.75 13.98
CA ALA A 66 -40.29 39.24 13.25
C ALA A 66 -41.61 39.44 14.03
N ALA A 67 -41.57 39.31 15.37
CA ALA A 67 -42.71 39.54 16.25
C ALA A 67 -43.20 41.00 16.24
N VAL A 68 -42.29 41.98 16.11
CA VAL A 68 -42.65 43.40 16.05
C VAL A 68 -43.10 43.78 14.63
N ALA A 69 -42.48 43.21 13.58
CA ALA A 69 -42.92 43.40 12.20
C ALA A 69 -44.34 42.84 11.98
N ALA A 70 -44.66 41.67 12.55
CA ALA A 70 -46.00 41.09 12.52
C ALA A 70 -47.06 41.95 13.24
N VAL A 71 -46.69 42.62 14.35
CA VAL A 71 -47.58 43.57 15.05
C VAL A 71 -47.76 44.87 14.25
N LEU A 72 -46.74 45.28 13.49
CA LEU A 72 -46.77 46.48 12.65
C LEU A 72 -47.42 46.26 11.28
N GLY A 73 -47.71 45.01 10.90
CA GLY A 73 -48.24 44.65 9.58
C GLY A 73 -47.20 44.75 8.45
N ASP A 74 -45.91 44.79 8.78
CA ASP A 74 -44.80 44.77 7.82
C ASP A 74 -44.54 43.32 7.37
N ASP A 75 -44.23 43.11 6.08
CA ASP A 75 -43.82 41.80 5.56
C ASP A 75 -42.50 41.35 6.23
N VAL A 76 -42.49 40.11 6.72
CA VAL A 76 -41.31 39.48 7.34
C VAL A 76 -40.57 38.69 6.27
N ASP A 77 -39.31 39.05 5.98
CA ASP A 77 -38.43 38.22 5.16
C ASP A 77 -37.78 37.13 6.03
N ASP A 78 -38.34 35.92 5.98
CA ASP A 78 -37.85 34.75 6.69
C ASP A 78 -36.65 34.07 5.99
N GLY A 79 -36.27 34.51 4.77
CA GLY A 79 -35.18 33.93 3.98
C GLY A 79 -33.87 33.76 4.74
N PRO A 80 -33.37 34.81 5.44
CA PRO A 80 -32.14 34.73 6.24
C PRO A 80 -32.22 33.77 7.44
N VAL A 81 -33.41 33.46 7.96
CA VAL A 81 -33.58 32.49 9.05
C VAL A 81 -33.57 31.07 8.48
N VAL A 82 -34.25 30.84 7.36
CA VAL A 82 -34.28 29.55 6.66
C VAL A 82 -32.88 29.13 6.22
N LEU A 83 -32.10 30.04 5.63
CA LEU A 83 -30.73 29.77 5.20
C LEU A 83 -29.80 29.40 6.37
N ARG A 84 -29.93 30.10 7.51
CA ARG A 84 -29.15 29.78 8.72
C ARG A 84 -29.51 28.43 9.32
N ASN A 85 -30.80 28.07 9.33
CA ASN A 85 -31.25 26.75 9.77
C ASN A 85 -30.70 25.64 8.86
N ARG A 86 -30.75 25.84 7.54
CA ARG A 86 -30.16 24.91 6.57
C ARG A 86 -28.66 24.76 6.75
N LEU A 87 -27.94 25.86 6.99
CA LEU A 87 -26.51 25.82 7.28
C LEU A 87 -26.21 25.03 8.57
N ALA A 88 -27.03 25.19 9.61
CA ALA A 88 -26.90 24.43 10.85
C ALA A 88 -27.12 22.93 10.63
N GLU A 89 -28.13 22.54 9.84
CA GLU A 89 -28.40 21.15 9.46
C GLU A 89 -27.24 20.54 8.66
N ILE A 90 -26.70 21.26 7.68
CA ILE A 90 -25.55 20.82 6.88
C ILE A 90 -24.33 20.59 7.78
N ASN A 91 -24.03 21.53 8.68
CA ASN A 91 -22.91 21.40 9.61
C ASN A 91 -23.11 20.20 10.56
N ALA A 92 -24.33 20.00 11.07
CA ALA A 92 -24.64 18.84 11.90
C ALA A 92 -24.43 17.51 11.14
N ARG A 93 -24.89 17.45 9.88
CA ARG A 93 -24.71 16.27 9.03
C ARG A 93 -23.24 16.01 8.71
N LEU A 94 -22.47 17.04 8.39
CA LEU A 94 -21.03 16.92 8.13
C LEU A 94 -20.28 16.36 9.34
N ARG A 95 -20.60 16.84 10.55
CA ARG A 95 -20.02 16.31 11.79
C ARG A 95 -20.33 14.82 11.98
N VAL A 96 -21.57 14.40 11.76
CA VAL A 96 -21.97 12.99 11.84
C VAL A 96 -21.21 12.14 10.81
N ILE A 97 -21.01 12.64 9.58
CA ILE A 97 -20.24 11.95 8.55
C ILE A 97 -18.77 11.83 8.95
N GLU A 98 -18.17 12.87 9.53
CA GLU A 98 -16.79 12.85 10.03
C GLU A 98 -16.61 11.81 11.14
N ASP A 99 -17.51 11.78 12.13
CA ASP A 99 -17.49 10.80 13.21
C ASP A 99 -17.67 9.37 12.65
N ALA A 100 -18.56 9.19 11.67
CA ALA A 100 -18.79 7.90 11.01
C ALA A 100 -17.57 7.43 10.21
N LEU A 101 -16.89 8.33 9.49
CA LEU A 101 -15.67 8.02 8.75
C LEU A 101 -14.53 7.62 9.69
N ALA A 102 -14.36 8.33 10.82
CA ALA A 102 -13.34 8.00 11.81
C ALA A 102 -13.54 6.60 12.42
N GLU A 103 -14.78 6.23 12.72
CA GLU A 103 -15.11 4.88 13.19
C GLU A 103 -14.95 3.82 12.08
N LEU A 104 -15.31 4.16 10.85
CA LEU A 104 -15.17 3.27 9.71
C LEU A 104 -13.70 2.97 9.39
N ASP A 105 -12.81 3.94 9.50
CA ASP A 105 -11.37 3.77 9.28
C ASP A 105 -10.74 2.78 10.28
N LYS A 106 -11.20 2.77 11.54
CA LYS A 106 -10.78 1.76 12.53
C LYS A 106 -11.21 0.36 12.09
N ARG A 107 -12.48 0.20 11.71
CA ARG A 107 -13.03 -1.08 11.25
C ARG A 107 -12.35 -1.59 9.98
N ILE A 108 -12.02 -0.69 9.06
CA ILE A 108 -11.28 -1.00 7.84
C ILE A 108 -9.87 -1.48 8.18
N THR A 109 -9.20 -0.88 9.16
CA THR A 109 -7.87 -1.32 9.59
C THR A 109 -7.90 -2.76 10.08
N ASP A 110 -8.88 -3.11 10.91
CA ASP A 110 -9.05 -4.48 11.40
C ASP A 110 -9.39 -5.47 10.28
N ALA A 111 -10.32 -5.11 9.39
CA ALA A 111 -10.69 -5.92 8.24
C ALA A 111 -9.53 -6.10 7.25
N LYS A 112 -8.73 -5.05 7.02
CA LYS A 112 -7.53 -5.08 6.18
C LYS A 112 -6.52 -6.09 6.72
N GLY A 113 -6.35 -6.18 8.03
CA GLY A 113 -5.47 -7.17 8.66
C GLY A 113 -5.90 -8.61 8.35
N ARG A 114 -7.21 -8.90 8.40
CA ARG A 114 -7.76 -10.22 8.04
C ARG A 114 -7.61 -10.51 6.54
N ALA A 115 -8.04 -9.58 5.69
CA ALA A 115 -7.94 -9.69 4.24
C ALA A 115 -6.48 -9.90 3.79
N SER A 116 -5.53 -9.18 4.38
CA SER A 116 -4.11 -9.29 4.05
C SER A 116 -3.56 -10.68 4.39
N ARG A 117 -3.94 -11.26 5.53
CA ARG A 117 -3.54 -12.63 5.89
C ARG A 117 -4.11 -13.65 4.91
N ALA A 118 -5.34 -13.48 4.46
CA ALA A 118 -5.97 -14.36 3.49
C ALA A 118 -5.26 -14.27 2.11
N VAL A 119 -4.91 -13.07 1.66
CA VAL A 119 -4.08 -12.89 0.45
C VAL A 119 -2.71 -13.55 0.65
N CYS A 120 -2.02 -13.28 1.76
CA CYS A 120 -0.73 -13.91 2.07
C CYS A 120 -0.78 -15.43 2.04
N ALA A 121 -1.88 -16.04 2.53
CA ALA A 121 -2.07 -17.48 2.46
C ALA A 121 -2.19 -17.97 1.00
N GLN A 122 -2.92 -17.26 0.14
CA GLN A 122 -3.08 -17.62 -1.27
C GLN A 122 -1.78 -17.45 -2.09
N VAL A 123 -0.95 -16.45 -1.75
CA VAL A 123 0.32 -16.20 -2.47
C VAL A 123 1.51 -16.97 -1.88
N ARG A 124 1.32 -17.69 -0.78
CA ARG A 124 2.41 -18.32 -0.02
C ARG A 124 3.26 -19.26 -0.87
N ASP A 125 2.61 -20.09 -1.69
CA ASP A 125 3.30 -21.11 -2.49
C ASP A 125 4.14 -20.47 -3.61
N GLU A 126 3.60 -19.44 -4.28
CA GLU A 126 4.34 -18.69 -5.29
C GLU A 126 5.50 -17.90 -4.67
N TYR A 127 5.29 -17.30 -3.50
CA TYR A 127 6.34 -16.62 -2.76
C TYR A 127 7.46 -17.61 -2.38
N ALA A 128 7.09 -18.77 -1.84
CA ALA A 128 8.03 -19.85 -1.51
C ALA A 128 8.82 -20.32 -2.73
N ARG A 129 8.16 -20.54 -3.87
CA ARG A 129 8.79 -20.90 -5.14
C ARG A 129 9.86 -19.89 -5.55
N ARG A 130 9.53 -18.59 -5.52
CA ARG A 130 10.48 -17.52 -5.88
C ARG A 130 11.65 -17.42 -4.90
N VAL A 131 11.41 -17.57 -3.61
CA VAL A 131 12.49 -17.60 -2.60
C VAL A 131 13.41 -18.81 -2.83
N ALA A 132 12.85 -19.98 -3.14
CA ALA A 132 13.63 -21.17 -3.46
C ALA A 132 14.48 -20.97 -4.72
N GLU A 133 13.96 -20.30 -5.75
CA GLU A 133 14.73 -19.95 -6.96
C GLU A 133 15.91 -19.02 -6.63
N ILE A 134 15.70 -18.02 -5.77
CA ILE A 134 16.78 -17.14 -5.28
C ILE A 134 17.83 -17.96 -4.53
N CYS A 135 17.41 -18.84 -3.61
CA CYS A 135 18.32 -19.70 -2.85
C CYS A 135 19.17 -20.57 -3.78
N ALA A 136 18.54 -21.22 -4.77
CA ALA A 136 19.24 -22.04 -5.76
C ALA A 136 20.26 -21.23 -6.57
N ALA A 137 19.90 -20.02 -7.01
CA ALA A 137 20.81 -19.14 -7.72
C ALA A 137 22.00 -18.69 -6.85
N LEU A 138 21.77 -18.40 -5.57
CA LEU A 138 22.83 -18.03 -4.63
C LEU A 138 23.80 -19.18 -4.38
N VAL A 139 23.33 -20.43 -4.31
CA VAL A 139 24.22 -21.60 -4.19
C VAL A 139 25.14 -21.71 -5.40
N GLU A 140 24.62 -21.53 -6.61
CA GLU A 140 25.46 -21.58 -7.81
C GLU A 140 26.40 -20.37 -7.92
N ALA A 141 25.97 -19.20 -7.46
CA ALA A 141 26.82 -18.02 -7.38
C ALA A 141 27.95 -18.17 -6.36
N GLU A 142 27.69 -18.78 -5.20
CA GLU A 142 28.72 -19.09 -4.19
C GLU A 142 29.76 -20.06 -4.76
N LYS A 143 29.33 -21.13 -5.44
CA LYS A 143 30.26 -22.04 -6.13
C LYS A 143 31.13 -21.35 -7.17
N ALA A 144 30.55 -20.45 -7.97
CA ALA A 144 31.28 -19.70 -8.97
C ALA A 144 32.29 -18.73 -8.31
N ASN A 145 31.92 -18.14 -7.17
CA ASN A 145 32.80 -17.30 -6.39
C ASN A 145 33.95 -18.11 -5.76
N ASP A 146 33.68 -19.30 -5.24
CA ASP A 146 34.71 -20.19 -4.70
C ASP A 146 35.73 -20.56 -5.79
N ALA A 147 35.28 -20.97 -6.97
CA ALA A 147 36.18 -21.27 -8.10
C ALA A 147 37.00 -20.05 -8.55
N TYR A 148 36.43 -18.84 -8.47
CA TYR A 148 37.14 -17.60 -8.75
C TYR A 148 38.22 -17.30 -7.69
N MET A 149 37.92 -17.56 -6.41
CA MET A 149 38.90 -17.41 -5.33
C MET A 149 40.01 -18.45 -5.43
N ASP A 150 39.71 -19.69 -5.79
CA ASP A 150 40.70 -20.74 -6.03
C ASP A 150 41.70 -20.31 -7.13
N LEU A 151 41.22 -19.70 -8.23
CA LEU A 151 42.09 -19.16 -9.28
C LEU A 151 43.01 -18.04 -8.76
N ILE A 152 42.50 -17.16 -7.90
CA ILE A 152 43.34 -16.11 -7.28
C ILE A 152 44.41 -16.75 -6.40
N ASP A 153 44.04 -17.74 -5.59
CA ASP A 153 44.96 -18.45 -4.71
C ASP A 153 46.05 -19.17 -5.54
N GLU A 154 45.72 -19.74 -6.70
CA GLU A 154 46.69 -20.32 -7.64
C GLU A 154 47.64 -19.27 -8.22
N LEU A 155 47.13 -18.10 -8.64
CA LEU A 155 47.97 -17.00 -9.15
C LEU A 155 48.91 -16.47 -8.06
N GLU A 156 48.42 -16.33 -6.83
CA GLU A 156 49.23 -15.94 -5.67
C GLU A 156 50.31 -16.97 -5.35
N ALA A 157 49.99 -18.28 -5.45
CA ALA A 157 50.96 -19.35 -5.20
C ALA A 157 52.12 -19.39 -6.19
N GLU A 158 51.89 -18.94 -7.42
CA GLU A 158 52.90 -18.83 -8.49
C GLU A 158 53.57 -17.43 -8.53
N ASP A 159 53.41 -16.62 -7.47
CA ASP A 159 53.93 -15.24 -7.36
C ASP A 159 53.50 -14.31 -8.53
N VAL A 160 52.35 -14.58 -9.15
CA VAL A 160 51.84 -13.80 -10.29
C VAL A 160 51.06 -12.58 -9.79
N SER A 161 51.52 -11.38 -10.16
CA SER A 161 50.76 -10.14 -9.94
C SER A 161 49.53 -10.08 -10.86
N TRP A 162 48.39 -10.46 -10.31
CA TRP A 162 47.10 -10.49 -11.00
C TRP A 162 46.35 -9.15 -10.96
N THR A 163 46.91 -8.12 -10.31
CA THR A 163 46.30 -6.78 -10.16
C THR A 163 45.98 -6.10 -11.50
N SER A 164 46.69 -6.45 -12.57
CA SER A 164 46.43 -5.97 -13.93
C SER A 164 45.08 -6.44 -14.48
N LEU A 165 44.50 -7.52 -13.94
CA LEU A 165 43.18 -8.02 -14.31
C LEU A 165 42.03 -7.17 -13.74
N THR A 166 42.33 -6.21 -12.85
CA THR A 166 41.35 -5.46 -12.06
C THR A 166 40.52 -6.38 -11.15
N PRO A 167 40.76 -6.40 -9.83
CA PRO A 167 40.00 -7.25 -8.92
C PRO A 167 38.48 -6.98 -8.96
N MET A 168 37.70 -8.05 -9.17
CA MET A 168 36.23 -8.00 -9.31
C MET A 168 35.51 -8.96 -8.35
N GLN A 169 36.08 -9.17 -7.15
CA GLN A 169 35.52 -10.04 -6.13
C GLN A 169 34.10 -9.57 -5.73
N PRO A 170 33.06 -10.43 -5.83
CA PRO A 170 31.69 -10.05 -5.51
C PRO A 170 31.49 -10.00 -3.99
N SER A 171 31.86 -8.87 -3.37
CA SER A 171 31.80 -8.64 -1.92
C SER A 171 30.42 -8.90 -1.28
N MET A 172 29.35 -8.83 -2.06
CA MET A 172 27.98 -9.13 -1.63
C MET A 172 27.77 -10.59 -1.20
N LEU A 173 28.55 -11.54 -1.75
CA LEU A 173 28.50 -12.96 -1.35
C LEU A 173 29.33 -13.21 -0.09
N GLY A 174 30.18 -12.25 0.27
CA GLY A 174 31.13 -12.36 1.36
C GLY A 174 32.46 -12.96 0.90
N SER A 175 33.28 -13.38 1.85
CA SER A 175 34.60 -13.94 1.59
C SER A 175 34.87 -15.14 2.48
N ARG A 176 35.20 -16.26 1.86
CA ARG A 176 35.67 -17.47 2.55
C ARG A 176 36.98 -17.21 3.32
N ARG A 177 37.89 -16.41 2.76
CA ARG A 177 39.20 -16.10 3.37
C ARG A 177 39.06 -15.37 4.72
N TYR A 178 38.00 -14.58 4.88
CA TYR A 178 37.71 -13.85 6.11
C TYR A 178 36.62 -14.51 6.99
N GLY A 179 36.14 -15.70 6.61
CA GLY A 179 35.08 -16.41 7.34
C GLY A 179 33.70 -15.73 7.28
N GLU A 180 33.53 -14.73 6.43
CA GLU A 180 32.29 -13.96 6.28
C GLU A 180 31.51 -14.46 5.06
N THR A 181 30.87 -15.62 5.11
CA THR A 181 29.97 -16.06 4.02
C THR A 181 28.54 -15.64 4.33
N ARG A 182 27.92 -14.89 3.40
CA ARG A 182 26.56 -14.36 3.58
C ARG A 182 25.48 -15.30 3.05
N VAL A 183 25.83 -16.13 2.08
CA VAL A 183 24.91 -17.09 1.45
C VAL A 183 24.40 -18.12 2.47
N PRO A 184 25.24 -18.79 3.29
CA PRO A 184 24.75 -19.77 4.25
C PRO A 184 23.82 -19.19 5.32
N ALA A 185 24.03 -17.92 5.72
CA ALA A 185 23.14 -17.22 6.64
C ALA A 185 21.74 -17.04 6.03
N TYR A 186 21.67 -16.54 4.80
CA TYR A 186 20.41 -16.37 4.07
C TYR A 186 19.70 -17.71 3.84
N LEU A 187 20.42 -18.76 3.42
CA LEU A 187 19.85 -20.10 3.22
C LEU A 187 19.26 -20.67 4.52
N ARG A 188 19.92 -20.43 5.66
CA ARG A 188 19.43 -20.85 6.98
C ARG A 188 18.15 -20.11 7.37
N GLU A 189 18.08 -18.81 7.12
CA GLU A 189 16.86 -18.03 7.34
C GLU A 189 15.70 -18.50 6.45
N ALA A 190 15.97 -18.74 5.16
CA ALA A 190 14.99 -19.29 4.23
C ALA A 190 14.52 -20.68 4.64
N ALA A 191 15.43 -21.54 5.13
CA ALA A 191 15.09 -22.87 5.64
C ALA A 191 14.28 -22.81 6.93
N ALA A 192 14.65 -21.95 7.87
CA ALA A 192 13.90 -21.74 9.11
C ALA A 192 12.47 -21.22 8.84
N ALA A 193 12.30 -20.42 7.79
CA ALA A 193 10.98 -19.96 7.33
C ALA A 193 10.21 -21.00 6.50
N GLY A 194 10.81 -22.15 6.17
CA GLY A 194 10.20 -23.22 5.38
C GLY A 194 10.18 -22.97 3.87
N TYR A 195 10.99 -22.03 3.37
CA TYR A 195 11.09 -21.71 1.94
C TYR A 195 12.23 -22.42 1.22
N TRP A 196 13.16 -23.02 1.96
CA TRP A 196 14.30 -23.74 1.41
C TRP A 196 14.49 -25.07 2.15
N ASN A 197 14.76 -26.14 1.41
CA ASN A 197 15.19 -27.40 2.01
C ASN A 197 16.31 -27.98 1.14
N GLU A 198 17.47 -28.16 1.77
CA GLU A 198 18.67 -28.70 1.15
C GLU A 198 18.49 -30.16 0.68
N ALA A 199 17.52 -30.88 1.27
CA ALA A 199 17.19 -32.27 0.95
C ALA A 199 16.37 -32.45 -0.35
N VAL A 200 16.04 -31.39 -1.10
CA VAL A 200 15.28 -31.45 -2.36
C VAL A 200 16.21 -31.44 -3.59
N ARG A 201 17.49 -31.82 -3.42
CA ARG A 201 18.43 -32.05 -4.52
C ARG A 201 18.59 -33.53 -4.83
#